data_AF-H0U060-F1
#
_entry.id   AF-H0U060-F1
#
_cell.length_a   1.000
_cell.length_b   1.000
_cell.length_c   1.000
_cell.angle_alpha   90.00
_cell.angle_beta   90.00
_cell.angle_gamma   90.00
#
_symmetry.space_group_name_H-M   'P 1'
#
loop_
_entity.id
_entity.type
_entity.pdbx_description
1 polymer ?
#
loop_
_entity_poly.entity_id
_entity_poly.type
_entity_poly.pdbx_seq_one_letter_code
_entity_poly.pdbx_strand_id
1 'polypeptide(L)'
;MMQSCKHRRPTFKLVQLLLATGQAFEDAAPVIIPFIRPEDPRGHSSVFSISEVKPDIYAVAPRQMLNLLTAVAGDAPNRSLYGLNKALEKLKDEAPELVTTKAFQKLEMQAMSL
;
A
#
# COMPACT_ATOMS: atom_id res chain seq x y z
N MET A 1 5.79 -35.32 -2.78
CA MET A 1 6.05 -34.20 -1.85
C MET A 1 6.94 -33.18 -2.55
N MET A 2 6.37 -32.15 -3.17
CA MET A 2 7.15 -31.04 -3.74
C MET A 2 7.20 -29.91 -2.71
N GLN A 3 8.41 -29.53 -2.34
CA GLN A 3 8.68 -28.42 -1.44
C GLN A 3 8.18 -27.13 -2.11
N SER A 4 7.19 -26.48 -1.47
CA SER A 4 6.72 -25.16 -1.87
C SER A 4 7.79 -24.14 -1.51
N CYS A 5 8.61 -23.75 -2.49
CA CYS A 5 9.57 -22.66 -2.34
C CYS A 5 8.81 -21.38 -1.96
N LYS A 6 8.92 -20.95 -0.69
CA LYS A 6 8.46 -19.66 -0.17
C LYS A 6 9.00 -18.51 -1.04
N HIS A 7 8.27 -18.13 -2.10
CA HIS A 7 8.53 -16.92 -2.85
C HIS A 7 8.12 -15.72 -1.97
N ARG A 8 9.08 -15.11 -1.27
CA ARG A 8 8.91 -13.71 -0.86
C ARG A 8 8.77 -12.91 -2.15
N ARG A 9 7.54 -12.48 -2.45
CA ARG A 9 7.20 -11.83 -3.72
C ARG A 9 8.04 -10.54 -3.85
N PRO A 10 8.65 -10.27 -5.02
CA PRO A 10 9.48 -9.09 -5.25
C PRO A 10 8.83 -7.77 -4.78
N THR A 11 7.50 -7.64 -4.98
CA THR A 11 6.69 -6.52 -4.48
C THR A 11 6.94 -6.22 -3.00
N PHE A 12 6.85 -7.22 -2.12
CA PHE A 12 6.96 -6.99 -0.68
C PHE A 12 8.30 -6.35 -0.30
N LYS A 13 9.39 -6.84 -0.88
CA LYS A 13 10.73 -6.28 -0.63
C LYS A 13 10.86 -4.87 -1.20
N LEU A 14 10.30 -4.60 -2.38
CA LEU A 14 10.32 -3.26 -2.97
C LEU A 14 9.55 -2.26 -2.10
N VAL A 15 8.39 -2.67 -1.55
CA VAL A 15 7.63 -1.85 -0.59
C VAL A 15 8.46 -1.58 0.67
N GLN A 16 9.08 -2.61 1.25
CA GLN A 16 9.94 -2.42 2.43
C GLN A 16 11.11 -1.48 2.17
N LEU A 17 11.79 -1.62 1.03
CA LEU A 17 12.88 -0.73 0.63
C LEU A 17 12.40 0.70 0.43
N LEU A 18 11.24 0.88 -0.23
CA LEU A 18 10.65 2.20 -0.44
C LEU A 18 10.29 2.86 0.90
N LEU A 19 9.62 2.16 1.82
CA LEU A 19 9.30 2.70 3.14
C LEU A 19 10.55 3.03 3.96
N ALA A 20 11.62 2.25 3.82
CA ALA A 20 12.89 2.48 4.52
C ALA A 20 13.63 3.74 4.05
N THR A 21 13.23 4.36 2.93
CA THR A 21 13.81 5.63 2.46
C THR A 21 13.43 6.84 3.33
N GLY A 22 12.37 6.73 4.14
CA GLY A 22 11.95 7.79 5.06
C GLY A 22 11.66 9.11 4.34
N GLN A 23 12.46 10.14 4.61
CA GLN A 23 12.28 11.47 3.99
C GLN A 23 12.52 11.46 2.48
N ALA A 24 13.32 10.52 1.96
CA ALA A 24 13.52 10.37 0.51
C ALA A 24 12.39 9.58 -0.18
N PHE A 25 11.30 9.28 0.53
CA PHE A 25 10.17 8.54 -0.03
C PHE A 25 9.52 9.28 -1.19
N GLU A 26 9.43 10.61 -1.13
CA GLU A 26 8.86 11.43 -2.20
C GLU A 26 9.59 11.20 -3.54
N ASP A 27 10.92 11.18 -3.52
CA ASP A 27 11.77 11.00 -4.69
C ASP A 27 11.83 9.52 -5.15
N ALA A 28 11.83 8.58 -4.20
CA ALA A 28 11.97 7.15 -4.49
C ALA A 28 10.67 6.52 -5.02
N ALA A 29 9.51 7.00 -4.54
CA ALA A 29 8.20 6.47 -4.91
C ALA A 29 7.94 6.42 -6.43
N PRO A 30 8.12 7.50 -7.22
CA PRO A 30 7.89 7.47 -8.67
C PRO A 30 8.81 6.49 -9.41
N VAL A 31 9.98 6.16 -8.85
CA VAL A 31 10.91 5.19 -9.43
C VAL A 31 10.49 3.76 -9.10
N ILE A 32 10.03 3.49 -7.88
CA ILE A 32 9.76 2.12 -7.40
C ILE A 32 8.33 1.66 -7.72
N ILE A 33 7.32 2.54 -7.57
CA ILE A 33 5.90 2.19 -7.76
C ILE A 33 5.61 1.49 -9.09
N PRO A 34 6.20 1.88 -10.24
CA PRO A 34 5.96 1.18 -11.52
C PRO A 34 6.34 -0.30 -11.53
N PHE A 35 7.21 -0.75 -10.62
CA PHE A 35 7.64 -2.15 -10.50
C PHE A 35 6.82 -2.94 -9.49
N ILE A 36 5.93 -2.28 -8.74
CA ILE A 36 5.03 -2.91 -7.80
C ILE A 36 3.94 -3.66 -8.59
N ARG A 37 3.83 -4.96 -8.30
CA ARG A 37 2.72 -5.79 -8.79
C ARG A 37 1.66 -5.88 -7.71
N PRO A 38 0.36 -5.89 -8.08
CA PRO A 38 -0.72 -6.15 -7.14
C PRO A 38 -0.43 -7.39 -6.30
N GLU A 39 -0.66 -7.29 -5.00
CA GLU A 39 -0.36 -8.37 -4.08
C GLU A 39 -1.41 -9.48 -4.22
N ASP A 40 -0.96 -10.74 -4.37
CA ASP A 40 -1.91 -11.86 -4.29
C ASP A 40 -2.46 -11.94 -2.86
N PRO A 41 -3.79 -12.03 -2.70
CA PRO A 41 -4.45 -11.97 -1.41
C PRO A 41 -3.87 -12.97 -0.41
N ARG A 42 -3.43 -14.16 -0.81
CA ARG A 42 -2.87 -15.15 0.14
C ARG A 42 -1.53 -14.74 0.76
N GLY A 43 -0.91 -13.65 0.29
CA GLY A 43 0.39 -13.16 0.73
C GLY A 43 0.36 -12.04 1.77
N HIS A 44 -0.77 -11.33 1.93
CA HIS A 44 -1.11 -10.28 2.94
C HIS A 44 0.03 -9.49 3.63
N SER A 45 1.12 -9.17 2.94
CA SER A 45 2.35 -8.70 3.62
C SER A 45 2.60 -7.21 3.41
N SER A 46 2.28 -6.68 2.23
CA SER A 46 2.70 -5.34 1.82
C SER A 46 1.76 -4.27 2.35
N VAL A 47 0.44 -4.44 2.19
CA VAL A 47 -0.56 -3.50 2.75
C VAL A 47 -0.44 -3.41 4.27
N PHE A 48 -0.27 -4.54 4.95
CA PHE A 48 -0.04 -4.58 6.38
C PHE A 48 1.26 -3.87 6.77
N SER A 49 2.36 -4.08 6.04
CA SER A 49 3.61 -3.38 6.35
C SER A 49 3.52 -1.87 6.14
N ILE A 50 2.74 -1.44 5.14
CA ILE A 50 2.40 -0.02 4.95
C ILE A 50 1.59 0.47 6.15
N SER A 51 0.56 -0.27 6.59
CA SER A 51 -0.28 0.13 7.72
C SER A 51 0.46 0.20 9.06
N GLU A 52 1.56 -0.53 9.22
CA GLU A 52 2.39 -0.49 10.43
C GLU A 52 3.47 0.59 10.41
N VAL A 53 3.70 1.25 9.28
CA VAL A 53 4.72 2.31 9.22
C VAL A 53 4.30 3.53 10.05
N LYS A 54 5.29 4.27 10.52
CA LYS A 54 5.07 5.48 11.33
C LYS A 54 4.26 6.51 10.53
N PRO A 55 3.37 7.29 11.19
CA PRO A 55 2.55 8.30 10.52
C PRO A 55 3.36 9.37 9.78
N ASP A 56 4.57 9.68 10.25
CA ASP A 56 5.49 10.63 9.60
C ASP A 56 5.73 10.33 8.12
N ILE A 57 5.80 9.05 7.71
CA ILE A 57 5.99 8.66 6.30
C ILE A 57 4.74 9.00 5.47
N TYR A 58 3.55 8.94 6.05
CA TYR A 58 2.32 9.35 5.37
C TYR A 58 2.30 10.86 5.10
N ALA A 59 2.87 11.66 6.01
CA ALA A 59 2.97 13.11 5.87
C ALA A 59 4.02 13.56 4.83
N VAL A 60 5.08 12.79 4.60
CA VAL A 60 6.16 13.14 3.66
C VAL A 60 5.62 13.32 2.23
N ALA A 61 4.87 12.33 1.74
CA ALA A 61 4.33 12.38 0.39
C ALA A 61 2.98 11.63 0.31
N PRO A 62 1.89 12.24 0.82
CA PRO A 62 0.60 11.57 0.96
C PRO A 62 0.06 11.03 -0.36
N ARG A 63 0.26 11.76 -1.46
CA ARG A 63 -0.21 11.33 -2.78
C ARG A 63 0.54 10.12 -3.31
N GLN A 64 1.86 10.06 -3.09
CA GLN A 64 2.70 8.93 -3.44
C GLN A 64 2.34 7.72 -2.58
N MET A 65 1.99 7.93 -1.31
CA MET A 65 1.47 6.87 -0.43
C MET A 65 0.15 6.31 -0.95
N LEU A 66 -0.79 7.17 -1.39
CA LEU A 66 -2.03 6.74 -2.03
C LEU A 66 -1.78 5.92 -3.31
N ASN A 67 -0.81 6.35 -4.14
CA ASN A 67 -0.40 5.63 -5.34
C ASN A 67 0.20 4.27 -5.00
N LEU A 68 1.01 4.18 -3.94
CA LEU A 68 1.59 2.92 -3.46
C LEU A 68 0.50 1.95 -3.00
N LEU A 69 -0.45 2.42 -2.18
CA LEU A 69 -1.59 1.62 -1.74
C LEU A 69 -2.43 1.12 -2.93
N THR A 70 -2.65 1.98 -3.92
CA THR A 70 -3.35 1.63 -5.16
C THR A 70 -2.59 0.56 -5.95
N ALA A 71 -1.27 0.69 -6.08
CA ALA A 71 -0.45 -0.27 -6.82
C ALA A 71 -0.40 -1.64 -6.16
N VAL A 72 -0.33 -1.68 -4.82
CA VAL A 72 -0.32 -2.93 -4.05
C VAL A 72 -1.71 -3.58 -4.04
N ALA A 73 -2.78 -2.81 -3.89
CA ALA A 73 -4.14 -3.34 -3.86
C ALA A 73 -4.62 -3.83 -5.24
N GLY A 74 -4.24 -3.10 -6.29
CA GLY A 74 -4.66 -3.38 -7.67
C GLY A 74 -6.17 -3.31 -7.87
N ASP A 75 -6.63 -3.97 -8.93
CA ASP A 75 -8.04 -4.01 -9.34
C ASP A 75 -8.75 -5.25 -8.80
N ALA A 76 -8.71 -5.48 -7.48
CA ALA A 76 -9.48 -6.55 -6.86
C ALA A 76 -10.85 -6.03 -6.40
N PRO A 77 -11.93 -6.17 -7.19
CA PRO A 77 -13.26 -5.93 -6.67
C PRO A 77 -13.58 -7.06 -5.67
N ASN A 78 -14.05 -6.70 -4.48
CA ASN A 78 -14.61 -7.64 -3.49
C ASN A 78 -13.60 -8.46 -2.67
N ARG A 79 -12.44 -7.90 -2.32
CA ARG A 79 -11.49 -8.56 -1.40
C ARG A 79 -10.98 -7.58 -0.37
N SER A 80 -11.39 -7.77 0.89
CA SER A 80 -10.81 -7.06 2.02
C SER A 80 -9.32 -7.38 2.13
N LEU A 81 -8.48 -6.37 1.94
CA LEU A 81 -7.04 -6.46 2.18
C LEU A 81 -6.75 -6.11 3.63
N TYR A 82 -6.20 -7.06 4.37
CA TYR A 82 -5.84 -6.85 5.77
C TYR A 82 -4.88 -5.66 5.93
N GLY A 83 -5.22 -4.74 6.83
CA GLY A 83 -4.46 -3.51 7.07
C GLY A 83 -4.85 -2.33 6.16
N LEU A 84 -5.66 -2.52 5.11
CA LEU A 84 -6.00 -1.43 4.18
C LEU A 84 -6.78 -0.32 4.88
N ASN A 85 -7.78 -0.66 5.69
CA ASN A 85 -8.54 0.35 6.44
C ASN A 85 -7.63 1.20 7.35
N LYS A 86 -6.74 0.55 8.11
CA LYS A 86 -5.78 1.23 8.98
C LYS A 86 -4.84 2.15 8.19
N ALA A 87 -4.39 1.73 7.01
CA ALA A 87 -3.55 2.55 6.16
C ALA A 87 -4.31 3.77 5.58
N LEU A 88 -5.59 3.61 5.23
CA LEU A 88 -6.42 4.70 4.73
C LEU A 88 -6.79 5.70 5.83
N GLU A 89 -7.03 5.23 7.06
CA GLU A 89 -7.25 6.10 8.23
C GLU A 89 -6.03 7.01 8.48
N LYS A 90 -4.82 6.44 8.53
CA LYS A 90 -3.58 7.22 8.65
C LYS A 90 -3.41 8.23 7.52
N LEU A 91 -3.70 7.82 6.29
CA LEU A 91 -3.59 8.71 5.14
C LEU A 91 -4.61 9.85 5.20
N LYS A 92 -5.83 9.58 5.67
CA LYS A 92 -6.87 10.58 5.88
C LYS A 92 -6.48 11.58 6.97
N ASP A 93 -5.84 11.13 8.04
CA ASP A 93 -5.40 12.00 9.14
C ASP A 93 -4.34 13.00 8.66
N GLU A 94 -3.40 12.56 7.82
CA GLU A 94 -2.31 13.42 7.29
C GLU A 94 -2.73 14.25 6.05
N ALA A 95 -3.67 13.76 5.24
CA ALA A 95 -4.08 14.40 3.99
C ALA A 95 -5.59 14.23 3.72
N PRO A 96 -6.45 14.93 4.48
CA PRO A 96 -7.90 14.78 4.40
C PRO A 96 -8.48 15.14 3.02
N GLU A 97 -7.79 15.98 2.24
CA GLU A 97 -8.19 16.32 0.88
C GLU A 97 -8.19 15.12 -0.07
N LEU A 98 -7.36 14.10 0.20
CA LEU A 98 -7.26 12.91 -0.63
C LEU A 98 -8.51 12.01 -0.54
N VAL A 99 -9.30 12.12 0.53
CA VAL A 99 -10.55 11.35 0.73
C VAL A 99 -11.53 11.57 -0.43
N THR A 100 -11.52 12.77 -1.02
CA THR A 100 -12.42 13.11 -2.14
C THR A 100 -11.98 12.54 -3.48
N THR A 101 -10.77 11.97 -3.55
CA THR A 101 -10.23 11.45 -4.80
C THR A 101 -10.81 10.08 -5.15
N LYS A 102 -10.98 9.82 -6.44
CA LYS A 102 -11.46 8.52 -6.95
C LYS A 102 -10.60 7.35 -6.49
N ALA A 103 -9.29 7.55 -6.36
CA ALA A 103 -8.36 6.51 -5.93
C ALA A 103 -8.60 6.12 -4.46
N PHE A 104 -8.75 7.11 -3.57
CA PHE A 104 -9.05 6.86 -2.17
C PHE A 104 -10.39 6.16 -2.00
N GLN A 105 -11.46 6.70 -2.61
CA GLN A 105 -12.81 6.13 -2.53
C GLN A 105 -12.85 4.69 -3.04
N LYS A 106 -12.09 4.36 -4.09
CA LYS A 106 -11.99 2.99 -4.59
C LYS A 106 -11.35 2.04 -3.57
N LEU A 107 -10.25 2.45 -2.94
CA LEU A 107 -9.59 1.65 -1.90
C LEU A 107 -10.47 1.51 -0.66
N GLU A 108 -11.20 2.55 -0.28
CA GLU A 108 -12.15 2.54 0.83
C GLU A 108 -13.27 1.51 0.58
N MET A 109 -13.87 1.50 -0.63
CA MET A 109 -14.84 0.48 -1.01
C MET A 109 -14.25 -0.95 -0.96
N GLN A 110 -12.99 -1.14 -1.35
CA GLN A 110 -12.30 -2.43 -1.25
C GLN A 110 -12.04 -2.85 0.20
N ALA A 111 -11.77 -1.91 1.10
CA ALA A 111 -11.57 -2.18 2.52
C ALA A 111 -12.88 -2.62 3.21
N MET A 112 -14.02 -2.07 2.78
CA MET A 112 -15.33 -2.31 3.36
C MET A 112 -16.07 -3.55 2.82
N SER A 113 -15.64 -4.18 1.72
CA SER A 113 -16.27 -5.40 1.23
C SER A 113 -15.88 -6.60 2.10
N LEU A 114 -16.76 -6.97 3.04
CA LEU A 114 -16.72 -8.19 3.85
C LEU A 114 -17.62 -9.26 3.26
#